data_AF-A0A397P2T8-F1
#
_entry.id   AF-A0A397P2T8-F1
#
_cell.length_a   1.000
_cell.length_b   1.000
_cell.length_c   1.000
_cell.angle_alpha   90.00
_cell.angle_beta   90.00
_cell.angle_gamma   90.00
#
_symmetry.space_group_name_H-M   'P 1'
#
loop_
_entity.id
_entity.type
_entity.pdbx_description
1 polymer ?
#
loop_
_entity_poly.entity_id
_entity_poly.type
_entity_poly.pdbx_seq_one_letter_code
_entity_poly.pdbx_strand_id
1 'polypeptide(L)' 'MGARIRIKPEHAEATAARFTAGSFHPIHVEYRPDGNTSFWFDRATAKKPAFIEIVRALPLEWWAIIGVVGGAPFTDQD' A
#
# COMPACT_ATOMS: atom_id res chain seq x y z
N MET A 1 12.65 5.55 1.26
CA MET A 1 11.25 5.09 1.10
C MET A 1 11.08 3.79 1.88
N GLY A 2 9.98 3.63 2.63
CA GLY A 2 9.71 2.43 3.45
C GLY A 2 8.76 1.44 2.77
N ALA A 3 7.60 1.92 2.33
CA ALA A 3 6.61 1.15 1.59
C ALA A 3 6.05 1.96 0.41
N ARG A 4 5.69 1.27 -0.67
CA ARG A 4 4.92 1.84 -1.79
C ARG A 4 3.78 0.88 -2.11
N ILE A 5 2.55 1.32 -1.87
CA ILE A 5 1.34 0.53 -2.10
C ILE A 5 0.66 1.04 -3.36
N ARG A 6 0.51 0.19 -4.38
CA ARG A 6 -0.07 0.57 -5.68
C ARG A 6 -1.45 -0.05 -5.85
N ILE A 7 -2.47 0.80 -5.98
CA ILE A 7 -3.89 0.44 -5.92
C ILE A 7 -4.58 0.85 -7.22
N LYS A 8 -5.52 0.03 -7.67
CA LYS A 8 -6.36 0.32 -8.84
C LYS A 8 -7.23 1.56 -8.61
N PRO A 9 -7.54 2.37 -9.64
CA PRO A 9 -8.24 3.64 -9.49
C PRO A 9 -9.54 3.53 -8.69
N GLU A 10 -10.36 2.53 -8.98
CA GLU A 10 -11.67 2.28 -8.38
C GLU A 10 -11.62 1.98 -6.88
N HIS A 11 -10.44 1.67 -6.33
CA HIS A 11 -10.24 1.33 -4.92
C HIS A 11 -9.33 2.33 -4.18
N ALA A 12 -8.84 3.37 -4.86
CA ALA A 12 -7.90 4.32 -4.28
C ALA A 12 -8.51 5.09 -3.10
N GLU A 13 -9.74 5.58 -3.23
CA GLU A 13 -10.43 6.33 -2.19
C GLU A 13 -10.72 5.46 -0.96
N ALA A 14 -11.25 4.25 -1.17
CA ALA A 14 -11.49 3.29 -0.09
C ALA A 14 -10.20 2.91 0.64
N THR A 15 -9.09 2.78 -0.09
CA THR A 15 -7.77 2.49 0.50
C THR A 15 -7.24 3.68 1.32
N ALA A 16 -7.38 4.91 0.80
CA ALA A 16 -7.02 6.11 1.54
C ALA A 16 -7.83 6.27 2.83
N ALA A 17 -9.13 5.94 2.81
CA ALA A 17 -9.98 5.94 3.99
C ALA A 17 -9.51 4.93 5.05
N ARG A 18 -9.09 3.72 4.65
CA ARG A 18 -8.52 2.73 5.58
C ARG A 18 -7.23 3.20 6.24
N PHE A 19 -6.32 3.80 5.47
CA PHE A 19 -5.09 4.36 6.04
C PHE A 19 -5.39 5.51 7.01
N THR A 20 -6.32 6.41 6.65
CA THR A 20 -6.75 7.52 7.51
C THR A 20 -7.37 7.01 8.81
N ALA A 21 -8.26 6.00 8.75
CA ALA A 21 -8.84 5.38 9.93
C ALA A 21 -7.77 4.74 10.85
N GLY A 22 -6.69 4.20 10.27
CA GLY A 22 -5.53 3.69 10.99
C GLY A 22 -4.54 4.75 11.47
N SER A 23 -4.81 6.04 11.27
CA SER A 23 -3.86 7.14 11.54
C SER A 23 -2.52 6.99 10.80
N PHE A 24 -2.54 6.39 9.61
CA PHE A 24 -1.39 6.29 8.73
C PHE A 24 -1.56 7.24 7.55
N HIS A 25 -0.67 8.24 7.48
CA HIS A 25 -0.69 9.22 6.40
C HIS A 25 0.44 8.94 5.42
N PRO A 26 0.13 8.77 4.12
CA PRO A 26 1.17 8.70 3.10
C PRO A 26 2.02 9.97 3.12
N ILE A 27 3.33 9.82 2.97
CA ILE A 27 4.25 10.96 2.76
C ILE A 27 4.14 11.53 1.35
N HIS A 28 3.60 10.73 0.42
CA HIS A 28 3.33 11.13 -0.95
C HIS A 28 2.23 10.25 -1.55
N VAL A 29 1.35 10.88 -2.32
CA VAL A 29 0.32 10.21 -3.12
C VAL A 29 0.59 10.57 -4.59
N GLU A 30 0.83 9.56 -5.41
CA GLU A 30 1.11 9.70 -6.84
C GLU A 30 -0.08 9.17 -7.63
N TYR A 31 -0.73 10.05 -8.39
CA TYR A 31 -1.74 9.69 -9.39
C TYR A 31 -1.04 9.42 -10.71
N ARG A 32 -1.12 8.18 -11.21
CA ARG A 32 -0.32 7.75 -12.37
C ARG A 32 -1.08 7.92 -13.69
N PRO A 33 -0.37 8.08 -14.82
CA PRO A 33 -0.99 8.12 -16.14
C PRO A 33 -1.74 6.83 -16.51
N ASP A 34 -1.37 5.70 -15.92
CA ASP A 34 -2.02 4.40 -16.08
C ASP A 34 -3.30 4.24 -15.21
N GLY A 35 -3.78 5.32 -14.60
CA GLY A 35 -4.97 5.37 -13.76
C GLY A 35 -4.77 4.88 -12.33
N ASN A 36 -3.66 4.21 -12.00
CA ASN A 36 -3.44 3.68 -10.65
C ASN A 36 -2.96 4.76 -9.68
N THR A 37 -3.17 4.54 -8.39
CA THR A 37 -2.69 5.41 -7.32
C THR A 37 -1.59 4.71 -6.53
N SER A 38 -0.47 5.40 -6.29
CA SER A 38 0.58 4.92 -5.38
C SER A 38 0.59 5.71 -4.08
N PHE A 39 0.49 5.01 -2.96
CA PHE A 39 0.64 5.56 -1.61
C PHE A 39 2.03 5.24 -1.08
N TRP A 40 2.79 6.27 -0.75
CA TRP A 40 4.18 6.15 -0.29
C TRP A 40 4.23 6.38 1.20
N PHE A 41 4.94 5.51 1.92
CA PHE A 41 5.12 5.63 3.36
C PHE A 41 6.61 5.61 3.72
N ASP A 42 6.95 6.33 4.79
CA ASP A 42 8.30 6.31 5.34
C ASP A 42 8.65 4.96 5.99
N ARG A 43 9.93 4.79 6.36
CA ARG A 43 10.41 3.53 6.94
C ARG A 43 9.90 3.31 8.36
N ALA A 44 9.61 4.36 9.10
CA ALA A 44 9.10 4.26 10.47
C ALA A 44 7.68 3.70 10.47
N THR A 45 6.82 4.22 9.59
CA THR A 45 5.44 3.78 9.38
C THR A 45 5.39 2.35 8.85
N ALA A 46 6.20 2.03 7.83
CA ALA A 46 6.22 0.71 7.21
C ALA A 46 6.58 -0.45 8.16
N LYS A 47 7.23 -0.15 9.29
CA LYS A 47 7.61 -1.13 10.31
C LYS A 47 6.56 -1.31 11.42
N LYS A 48 5.54 -0.46 11.49
CA LYS A 48 4.53 -0.53 12.54
C LYS A 48 3.65 -1.78 12.33
N PRO A 49 3.47 -2.65 13.34
CA PRO A 49 2.62 -3.84 13.21
C PRO A 49 1.20 -3.52 12.71
N ALA A 50 0.56 -2.48 13.26
CA ALA A 50 -0.77 -2.04 12.83
C ALA A 50 -0.81 -1.56 11.36
N PHE A 51 0.29 -0.99 10.84
CA PHE A 51 0.37 -0.64 9.42
C PHE A 51 0.42 -1.90 8.55
N ILE A 52 1.23 -2.89 8.95
CA ILE A 52 1.36 -4.17 8.25
C ILE A 52 0.01 -4.90 8.23
N GLU A 53 -0.74 -4.88 9.33
CA GLU A 53 -2.08 -5.46 9.42
C GLU A 53 -3.06 -4.80 8.45
N ILE A 54 -3.09 -3.46 8.38
CA ILE A 54 -3.96 -2.75 7.43
C ILE A 54 -3.61 -3.09 5.99
N VAL A 55 -2.32 -3.12 5.64
CA VAL A 55 -1.87 -3.46 4.28
C VAL A 55 -2.23 -4.90 3.92
N ARG A 56 -2.06 -5.86 4.85
CA ARG A 56 -2.45 -7.27 4.66
C ARG A 56 -3.96 -7.46 4.55
N ALA A 57 -4.76 -6.58 5.17
CA ALA A 57 -6.21 -6.63 5.10
C ALA A 57 -6.81 -6.00 3.83
N LEU A 58 -5.98 -5.44 2.94
CA LEU A 58 -6.45 -4.95 1.63
C LEU A 58 -6.76 -6.15 0.72
N PRO A 59 -7.97 -6.23 0.14
CA PRO A 59 -8.32 -7.27 -0.82
C PRO A 59 -7.34 -7.36 -1.98
N LEU A 60 -6.97 -8.57 -2.39
CA LEU A 60 -5.99 -8.79 -3.45
C LEU A 60 -6.42 -8.12 -4.77
N GLU A 61 -7.72 -8.11 -5.06
CA GLU A 61 -8.29 -7.46 -6.25
C GLU A 61 -8.04 -5.94 -6.30
N TRP A 62 -7.76 -5.29 -5.16
CA TRP A 62 -7.51 -3.84 -5.11
C TRP A 62 -6.10 -3.47 -5.57
N TRP A 63 -5.17 -4.42 -5.54
CA TRP A 63 -3.78 -4.20 -5.90
C TRP A 63 -3.63 -4.04 -7.41
N ALA A 64 -2.95 -2.98 -7.85
CA ALA A 64 -2.58 -2.79 -9.24
C ALA A 64 -1.31 -3.58 -9.61
N ILE A 65 -0.40 -3.73 -8.65
CA ILE A 65 0.78 -4.62 -8.71
C ILE A 65 1.00 -5.14 -7.29
N ILE A 66 1.20 -6.45 -7.14
CA ILE A 66 1.61 -7.06 -5.87
C ILE A 66 3.10 -6.73 -5.65
N GLY A 67 3.38 -5.69 -4.87
CA GLY A 67 4.73 -5.23 -4.55
C GLY A 67 4.98 -5.30 -3.05
N VAL A 68 6.00 -6.07 -2.64
CA VAL A 68 6.30 -6.37 -1.22
C VAL A 68 6.71 -5.12 -0.44
N VAL A 69 6.13 -4.94 0.74
CA VAL A 69 6.61 -4.01 1.76
C VAL A 69 7.87 -4.58 2.41
N GLY A 70 9.04 -4.04 2.06
CA GLY A 70 10.25 -4.12 2.91
C GLY A 70 11.04 -5.44 2.94
N GLY A 71 11.01 -6.25 1.88
CA GLY A 71 11.83 -7.46 1.74
C GLY A 71 11.74 -7.99 0.31
N ALA A 72 12.68 -8.87 -0.09
CA ALA A 72 12.70 -9.48 -1.43
C ALA A 72 11.29 -9.98 -1.85
N PRO A 73 10.95 -9.93 -3.14
CA PRO A 73 9.67 -10.43 -3.63
C PRO A 73 9.43 -11.82 -3.04
N PHE A 74 8.22 -12.09 -2.55
CA PHE A 74 7.82 -13.45 -2.24
C PHE A 74 8.13 -14.28 -3.48
N THR A 75 9.20 -15.06 -3.42
CA THR A 75 9.32 -16.22 -4.28
C THR A 75 8.17 -17.10 -3.84
N ASP A 76 7.13 -17.18 -4.65
CA ASP A 76 6.33 -18.40 -4.74
C ASP A 76 7.33 -19.55 -4.75
N GLN A 77 7.38 -20.29 -3.65
CA GLN A 77 7.94 -21.64 -3.64
C GLN A 77 6.76 -22.55 -3.34
N ASP A 78 6.46 -23.36 -4.36
CA ASP A 78 5.79 -24.66 -4.27
C ASP A 78 6.15 -25.44 -2.99
#